data_AF-A0A7L1GYI0-F1
#
_entry.id   AF-A0A7L1GYI0-F1
#
_cell.length_a   1.000
_cell.length_b   1.000
_cell.length_c   1.000
_cell.angle_alpha   90.00
_cell.angle_beta   90.00
_cell.angle_gamma   90.00
#
_symmetry.space_group_name_H-M   'P 1'
#
loop_
_entity.id
_entity.type
_entity.pdbx_description
1 polymer ?
#
loop_
_entity_poly.entity_id
_entity_poly.type
_entity_poly.pdbx_seq_one_letter_code
_entity_poly.pdbx_strand_id
1 'polypeptide(L)' 'AGGGRLLDTFRKWYYNAAGFNKLGLMRDDTLYEDDDVKEALRRLPEHLYNERIFRIKRALDLSLKHQILPKDQWVKYEE' A
#
# COMPACT_ATOMS: atom_id res chain seq x y z
N ALA A 1 2.78 10.23 29.59
CA ALA A 1 2.51 10.53 28.16
C ALA A 1 3.71 10.22 27.25
N GLY A 2 4.30 9.01 27.32
CA GLY A 2 5.45 8.59 26.50
C GLY A 2 5.21 7.35 25.62
N GLY A 3 4.12 6.60 25.85
CA GLY A 3 3.86 5.33 25.14
C GLY A 3 3.44 5.48 23.68
N GLY A 4 2.71 6.56 23.31
CA GLY A 4 2.21 6.75 21.94
C GLY A 4 3.34 6.90 20.91
N ARG A 5 4.38 7.69 21.24
CA ARG A 5 5.52 7.93 20.33
C ARG A 5 6.36 6.69 20.08
N LEU A 6 6.48 5.80 21.08
CA LEU A 6 7.18 4.52 20.92
C LEU A 6 6.39 3.57 20.01
N LEU A 7 5.07 3.51 20.17
CA LEU A 7 4.19 2.73 19.30
C LEU A 7 4.25 3.22 17.85
N ASP A 8 4.24 4.52 17.62
CA ASP A 8 4.31 5.08 16.26
C ASP A 8 5.66 4.81 15.59
N THR A 9 6.76 4.85 16.35
CA THR A 9 8.09 4.47 15.86
C THR A 9 8.10 3.00 15.41
N PHE A 10 7.52 2.11 16.21
CA PHE A 10 7.42 0.69 15.87
C PHE A 10 6.51 0.45 14.65
N ARG A 11 5.36 1.13 14.56
CA ARG A 11 4.45 1.05 13.41
C ARG A 11 5.14 1.51 12.12
N LYS A 12 5.88 2.62 12.16
CA LYS A 12 6.64 3.12 11.01
C LYS A 12 7.74 2.13 10.59
N TRP A 13 8.42 1.51 11.55
CA TRP A 13 9.41 0.46 11.26
C TRP A 13 8.75 -0.74 10.56
N TYR A 14 7.64 -1.25 11.12
CA TYR A 14 6.94 -2.41 10.56
C TYR A 14 6.36 -2.14 9.17
N TYR A 15 5.82 -0.94 8.93
CA TYR A 15 5.36 -0.50 7.61
C TYR A 15 6.46 -0.64 6.54
N ASN A 16 7.68 -0.18 6.84
CA ASN A 16 8.81 -0.28 5.91
C ASN A 16 9.32 -1.72 5.74
N ALA A 17 9.12 -2.58 6.74
CA ALA A 17 9.49 -4.00 6.68
C ALA A 17 8.51 -4.82 5.81
N ALA A 18 7.24 -4.42 5.72
CA ALA A 18 6.22 -5.13 4.95
C ALA A 18 6.46 -5.14 3.42
N GLY A 19 7.25 -4.19 2.89
CA GLY A 19 7.79 -4.24 1.53
C GLY A 19 6.85 -3.81 0.40
N PHE A 20 5.55 -3.66 0.65
CA PHE A 20 4.58 -3.18 -0.35
C PHE A 20 4.87 -1.74 -0.83
N ASN A 21 5.50 -0.93 0.03
CA ASN A 21 5.98 0.41 -0.30
C ASN A 21 7.00 0.41 -1.46
N LYS A 22 7.81 -0.64 -1.59
CA LYS A 22 8.81 -0.79 -2.67
C LYS A 22 8.17 -1.11 -4.03
N LEU A 23 6.94 -1.61 -4.03
CA LEU A 23 6.14 -1.86 -5.24
C LEU A 23 5.18 -0.69 -5.56
N GLY A 24 5.16 0.33 -4.69
CA GLY A 24 4.29 1.49 -4.84
C GLY A 24 2.82 1.19 -4.57
N LEU A 25 2.53 0.18 -3.75
CA LEU A 25 1.19 -0.13 -3.25
C LEU A 25 0.86 0.74 -2.03
N MET A 26 -0.40 1.10 -1.89
CA MET A 26 -0.92 1.66 -0.62
C MET A 26 -1.33 0.52 0.30
N ARG A 27 -1.46 0.80 1.60
CA ARG A 27 -1.90 -0.20 2.60
C ARG A 27 -3.17 -0.94 2.15
N ASP A 28 -4.18 -0.20 1.72
CA ASP A 28 -5.50 -0.77 1.40
C ASP A 28 -5.51 -1.62 0.11
N ASP A 29 -4.45 -1.57 -0.70
CA ASP A 29 -4.29 -2.48 -1.83
C ASP A 29 -3.90 -3.90 -1.40
N THR A 30 -3.35 -4.04 -0.18
CA THR A 30 -2.83 -5.31 0.34
C THR A 30 -3.85 -6.08 1.17
N LEU A 31 -5.05 -5.51 1.36
CA LEU A 31 -6.16 -6.19 2.02
C LEU A 31 -6.67 -7.35 1.16
N TYR A 32 -7.01 -8.45 1.83
CA TYR A 32 -7.68 -9.57 1.18
C TYR A 32 -9.09 -9.17 0.74
N GLU A 33 -9.41 -9.35 -0.54
CA GLU A 33 -10.71 -8.97 -1.11
C GLU A 33 -11.80 -10.03 -0.84
N ASP A 34 -12.33 -10.04 0.38
CA ASP A 34 -13.57 -10.75 0.72
C ASP A 34 -14.81 -9.98 0.24
N ASP A 35 -16.02 -10.48 0.54
CA ASP A 35 -17.26 -9.88 0.05
C ASP A 35 -17.53 -8.48 0.63
N ASP A 36 -17.08 -8.22 1.86
CA ASP A 36 -17.20 -6.90 2.49
C ASP A 36 -16.25 -5.89 1.83
N VAL A 37 -15.00 -6.30 1.55
CA VAL A 37 -14.01 -5.47 0.85
C VAL A 37 -14.45 -5.20 -0.59
N LYS A 38 -15.01 -6.18 -1.30
CA LYS A 38 -15.55 -5.98 -2.65
C LYS A 38 -16.66 -4.94 -2.67
N GLU A 39 -17.58 -4.99 -1.70
CA GLU A 39 -18.64 -4.00 -1.59
C GLU A 39 -18.09 -2.60 -1.24
N ALA A 40 -17.05 -2.52 -0.40
CA ALA A 40 -16.34 -1.26 -0.14
C ALA A 40 -15.68 -0.69 -1.41
N LEU A 41 -15.02 -1.54 -2.20
CA LEU A 41 -14.41 -1.15 -3.48
C LEU A 41 -15.45 -0.68 -4.50
N ARG A 42 -16.64 -1.30 -4.52
CA ARG A 42 -17.76 -0.89 -5.39
C ARG A 42 -18.27 0.52 -5.08
N ARG A 43 -18.17 0.97 -3.83
CA ARG A 43 -18.61 2.30 -3.37
C ARG A 43 -17.58 3.39 -3.61
N LEU A 44 -16.36 3.03 -3.99
CA LEU A 44 -15.27 3.97 -4.17
C LEU A 44 -15.54 4.88 -5.40
N PRO A 45 -15.22 6.18 -5.34
CA PRO A 45 -15.22 7.04 -6.52
C PRO A 45 -14.38 6.46 -7.65
N GLU A 46 -14.85 6.59 -8.89
CA GLU A 46 -14.23 5.95 -10.06
C GLU A 46 -12.74 6.30 -10.22
N HIS A 47 -12.37 7.57 -9.99
CA HIS A 47 -10.97 8.01 -10.10
C HIS A 47 -10.05 7.28 -9.12
N LEU A 48 -10.45 7.13 -7.85
CA LEU A 48 -9.68 6.42 -6.83
C LEU A 48 -9.60 4.92 -7.13
N TYR A 49 -10.67 4.33 -7.65
CA TYR A 49 -10.68 2.94 -8.09
C TYR A 49 -9.68 2.72 -9.23
N ASN A 50 -9.69 3.59 -10.24
CA ASN A 50 -8.77 3.51 -11.37
C ASN A 50 -7.30 3.67 -10.92
N GLU A 51 -7.01 4.59 -10.00
CA GLU A 51 -5.68 4.74 -9.39
C GLU A 51 -5.22 3.49 -8.63
N ARG A 52 -6.12 2.85 -7.87
CA ARG A 52 -5.86 1.57 -7.20
C ARG A 52 -5.48 0.50 -8.23
N ILE A 53 -6.29 0.33 -9.27
CA ILE A 53 -6.02 -0.67 -10.32
C ILE A 53 -4.70 -0.40 -11.03
N PHE A 54 -4.35 0.86 -11.28
CA PHE A 54 -3.05 1.23 -11.86
C PHE A 54 -1.88 0.81 -10.93
N ARG A 55 -1.97 1.11 -9.63
CA ARG A 55 -0.95 0.70 -8.64
C ARG A 55 -0.78 -0.81 -8.59
N ILE A 56 -1.89 -1.56 -8.58
CA ILE A 56 -1.86 -3.04 -8.57
C ILE A 56 -1.19 -3.58 -9.85
N LYS A 57 -1.56 -3.07 -11.03
CA LYS A 57 -0.93 -3.48 -12.31
C LYS A 57 0.57 -3.21 -12.32
N ARG A 58 1.00 -2.05 -11.82
CA ARG A 58 2.43 -1.71 -11.67
C ARG A 58 3.15 -2.67 -10.73
N ALA A 59 2.55 -2.99 -9.59
CA ALA A 59 3.13 -3.92 -8.62
C ALA A 59 3.27 -5.33 -9.20
N LEU A 60 2.27 -5.81 -9.95
CA LEU A 60 2.32 -7.09 -10.65
C LEU A 60 3.44 -7.11 -11.71
N ASP A 61 3.57 -6.06 -12.52
CA ASP A 61 4.64 -5.93 -13.53
C ASP A 61 6.04 -5.98 -12.89
N LEU A 62 6.25 -5.23 -11.80
CA LEU A 62 7.51 -5.26 -11.05
C LEU A 62 7.80 -6.63 -10.44
N SER A 63 6.77 -7.28 -9.88
CA SER A 63 6.89 -8.62 -9.31
C SER A 63 7.27 -9.65 -10.36
N LEU A 64 6.68 -9.60 -11.56
CA LEU A 64 7.01 -10.48 -12.68
C LEU A 64 8.47 -10.32 -13.13
N LYS A 65 8.99 -9.10 -13.07
CA LYS A 65 10.38 -8.78 -13.45
C LYS A 65 11.38 -8.98 -12.30
N HIS A 66 10.92 -9.33 -11.10
CA HIS A 66 11.73 -9.32 -9.87
C HIS A 66 12.45 -7.98 -9.65
N GLN A 67 11.78 -6.87 -9.97
CA GLN A 67 12.27 -5.51 -9.82
C GLN A 67 11.51 -4.77 -8.72
N ILE A 68 12.07 -3.64 -8.27
CA ILE A 68 11.45 -2.73 -7.31
C ILE A 68 11.44 -1.32 -7.89
N LEU A 69 10.57 -0.46 -7.37
CA LEU A 69 10.58 0.95 -7.75
C LEU A 69 11.89 1.64 -7.32
N PRO A 70 12.29 2.70 -8.03
CA PRO A 70 13.26 3.67 -7.53
C PRO A 70 12.87 4.16 -6.12
N LYS A 71 13.88 4.35 -5.25
CA LYS A 71 13.68 4.61 -3.82
C LYS A 71 12.89 5.91 -3.53
N ASP A 72 13.01 6.89 -4.41
CA ASP A 72 12.29 8.17 -4.38
C ASP A 72 10.78 8.02 -4.67
N GLN A 73 10.38 6.91 -5.29
CA GLN A 73 8.99 6.61 -5.65
C GLN A 73 8.29 5.66 -4.65
N TRP A 74 8.96 5.30 -3.55
CA TRP A 74 8.35 4.45 -2.53
C TRP A 74 7.30 5.23 -1.74
N VAL A 75 6.15 4.60 -1.50
CA VAL A 75 5.07 5.18 -0.70
C VAL A 75 5.57 5.42 0.73
N LYS A 76 5.36 6.63 1.23
CA LYS A 76 5.78 7.01 2.58
C LYS A 76 4.76 6.55 3.62
N TYR A 77 5.18 6.44 4.88
CA TYR A 77 4.27 6.08 5.97
C TYR A 77 3.26 7.19 6.32
N GLU A 78 3.59 8.43 5.97
CA GLU A 78 2.80 9.62 6.25
C GLU A 78 1.80 9.97 5.13
N GLU A 79 1.88 9.25 4.00
CA GLU A 79 0.87 9.24 2.93
C GLU A 79 -0.22 8.21 3.25
#